data_AF-A0A9P7K0I4-F1
#
_entry.id   AF-A0A9P7K0I4-F1
#
_cell.length_a   1.000
_cell.length_b   1.000
_cell.length_c   1.000
_cell.angle_alpha   90.00
_cell.angle_beta   90.00
_cell.angle_gamma   90.00
#
_symmetry.space_group_name_H-M   'P 1'
#
loop_
_entity.id
_entity.type
_entity.pdbx_description
1 polymer ?
#
loop_
_entity_poly.entity_id
_entity_poly.type
_entity_poly.pdbx_seq_one_letter_code
_entity_poly.pdbx_strand_id
1 'polypeptide(L)'
;MARMFPTSDPYLPPYKSLIIQGNYHPSAPIHMCLSVPTGAKALLLSSARQALIRSLQEYNDEWLLSNSGTGNTCRSSSEVDIFYPPTPNHLVVLLSAFRTHEASDPVPLDSKATLDSVPSLLVLHELSAYFLPMNENNPHTIASYLQLVSYALALASFLSPESQTPMRFALFDSQLDQLKLPVLRTPTVPVFDGEESGDETPRPESVAFVAHKYFEWVGTFDRSDTNSSSDGSEVRRCTFTLHKQGSDSKSDIMWRWSEVPERAHSRCGGPAIAFSW
;
A
#
# COMPACT_ATOMS: atom_id res chain seq x y z
N MET A 1 -5.11 -4.15 16.99
CA MET A 1 -5.84 -4.29 15.71
C MET A 1 -5.36 -3.18 14.78
N ALA A 2 -5.25 -3.45 13.47
CA ALA A 2 -4.78 -2.43 12.54
C ALA A 2 -5.79 -1.30 12.36
N ARG A 3 -5.28 -0.08 12.20
CA ARG A 3 -6.06 1.13 11.92
C ARG A 3 -5.41 1.89 10.77
N MET A 4 -6.20 2.48 9.90
CA MET A 4 -5.70 3.39 8.86
C MET A 4 -5.70 4.86 9.31
N PHE A 5 -6.40 5.13 10.41
CA PHE A 5 -6.67 6.47 10.90
C PHE A 5 -6.54 6.53 12.43
N PRO A 6 -6.25 7.72 12.96
CA PRO A 6 -5.77 7.84 14.33
C PRO A 6 -6.83 7.76 15.45
N THR A 7 -8.05 8.28 15.28
CA THR A 7 -9.00 8.43 16.40
C THR A 7 -10.44 8.13 16.03
N SER A 8 -11.09 7.27 16.84
CA SER A 8 -12.49 6.83 16.71
C SER A 8 -12.81 5.95 15.51
N ASP A 9 -11.79 5.62 14.74
CA ASP A 9 -11.92 4.94 13.47
C ASP A 9 -12.17 3.44 13.58
N PRO A 10 -12.78 2.88 12.52
CA PRO A 10 -13.14 1.48 12.52
C PRO A 10 -11.89 0.65 12.39
N TYR A 11 -11.82 -0.39 13.21
CA TYR A 11 -10.76 -1.37 13.13
C TYR A 11 -10.89 -2.17 11.85
N LEU A 12 -9.76 -2.39 11.18
CA LEU A 12 -9.75 -3.35 10.10
C LEU A 12 -10.00 -4.75 10.67
N PRO A 13 -10.81 -5.57 9.98
CA PRO A 13 -10.94 -6.98 10.33
C PRO A 13 -9.55 -7.64 10.30
N PRO A 14 -9.34 -8.74 11.02
CA PRO A 14 -8.12 -9.52 10.87
C PRO A 14 -7.92 -9.93 9.39
N TYR A 15 -6.71 -9.73 8.88
CA TYR A 15 -6.34 -10.05 7.50
C TYR A 15 -4.95 -10.66 7.46
N LYS A 16 -4.71 -11.53 6.47
CA LYS A 16 -3.35 -11.96 6.11
C LYS A 16 -2.75 -11.06 5.03
N SER A 17 -3.54 -10.78 4.00
CA SER A 17 -3.17 -9.91 2.88
C SER A 17 -4.28 -8.90 2.63
N LEU A 18 -3.91 -7.62 2.58
CA LEU A 18 -4.81 -6.49 2.31
C LEU A 18 -4.25 -5.64 1.17
N ILE A 19 -5.08 -5.31 0.18
CA ILE A 19 -4.73 -4.29 -0.81
C ILE A 19 -5.64 -3.07 -0.62
N ILE A 20 -5.06 -1.88 -0.71
CA ILE A 20 -5.72 -0.60 -0.54
C ILE A 20 -5.42 0.23 -1.77
N GLN A 21 -6.46 0.64 -2.48
CA GLN A 21 -6.34 1.38 -3.73
C GLN A 21 -7.23 2.63 -3.74
N GLY A 22 -6.99 3.49 -4.72
CA GLY A 22 -7.70 4.75 -4.89
C GLY A 22 -7.08 5.90 -4.09
N ASN A 23 -7.88 6.95 -3.85
CA ASN A 23 -7.41 8.21 -3.28
C ASN A 23 -7.36 8.15 -1.74
N TYR A 24 -6.56 7.23 -1.20
CA TYR A 24 -6.35 7.13 0.24
C TYR A 24 -5.52 8.32 0.77
N HIS A 25 -5.62 8.51 2.08
CA HIS A 25 -4.91 9.56 2.80
C HIS A 25 -3.38 9.31 2.76
N PRO A 26 -2.54 10.30 2.41
CA PRO A 26 -1.09 10.09 2.27
C PRO A 26 -0.38 9.53 3.51
N SER A 27 -0.90 9.79 4.72
CA SER A 27 -0.37 9.22 5.96
C SER A 27 -0.99 7.87 6.38
N ALA A 28 -2.01 7.36 5.68
CA ALA A 28 -2.65 6.08 6.02
C ALA A 28 -1.65 4.90 6.12
N PRO A 29 -0.65 4.76 5.22
CA PRO A 29 0.39 3.73 5.38
C PRO A 29 1.18 3.87 6.68
N ILE A 30 1.46 5.11 7.11
CA ILE A 30 2.18 5.40 8.36
C ILE A 30 1.32 5.06 9.56
N HIS A 31 0.06 5.52 9.58
CA HIS A 31 -0.90 5.16 10.65
C HIS A 31 -1.03 3.64 10.79
N MET A 32 -1.07 2.93 9.67
CA MET A 32 -1.13 1.47 9.69
C MET A 32 0.13 0.85 10.31
N CYS A 33 1.32 1.37 9.99
CA CYS A 33 2.57 0.95 10.63
C CYS A 33 2.57 1.27 12.13
N LEU A 34 2.12 2.45 12.55
CA LEU A 34 2.05 2.84 13.96
C LEU A 34 0.99 2.06 14.76
N SER A 35 0.04 1.42 14.07
CA SER A 35 -1.02 0.60 14.69
C SER A 35 -0.59 -0.82 15.10
N VAL A 36 0.67 -1.20 14.82
CA VAL A 36 1.20 -2.49 15.28
C VAL A 36 1.28 -2.54 16.81
N PRO A 37 1.10 -3.72 17.44
CA PRO A 37 1.25 -3.85 18.88
C PRO A 37 2.62 -3.37 19.37
N THR A 38 2.69 -2.79 20.56
CA THR A 38 3.96 -2.34 21.15
C THR A 38 4.97 -3.48 21.24
N GLY A 39 6.19 -3.22 20.76
CA GLY A 39 7.27 -4.22 20.70
C GLY A 39 7.23 -5.12 19.47
N ALA A 40 6.28 -4.94 18.56
CA ALA A 40 6.29 -5.55 17.25
C ALA A 40 6.75 -4.55 16.20
N LYS A 41 7.55 -5.02 15.23
CA LYS A 41 8.05 -4.19 14.14
C LYS A 41 7.11 -4.13 12.94
N ALA A 42 7.23 -3.04 12.19
CA ALA A 42 6.61 -2.87 10.87
C ALA A 42 7.67 -2.46 9.84
N LEU A 43 7.57 -3.03 8.63
CA LEU A 43 8.39 -2.63 7.49
C LEU A 43 7.53 -1.87 6.48
N LEU A 44 7.99 -0.69 6.06
CA LEU A 44 7.37 0.10 5.00
C LEU A 44 8.34 0.25 3.83
N LEU A 45 7.98 -0.31 2.67
CA LEU A 45 8.77 -0.18 1.44
C LEU A 45 8.02 0.75 0.49
N SER A 46 8.60 1.90 0.18
CA SER A 46 8.00 2.92 -0.71
C SER A 46 8.85 3.13 -1.95
N SER A 47 8.24 3.16 -3.13
CA SER A 47 8.93 3.32 -4.41
C SER A 47 9.58 4.69 -4.61
N ALA A 48 9.08 5.73 -3.94
CA ALA A 48 9.56 7.10 -4.11
C ALA A 48 9.58 7.90 -2.80
N ARG A 49 10.77 8.03 -2.20
CA ARG A 49 10.99 8.80 -0.96
C ARG A 49 10.49 10.24 -1.05
N GLN A 50 10.85 10.94 -2.11
CA GLN A 50 10.52 12.37 -2.26
C GLN A 50 9.03 12.59 -2.48
N ALA A 51 8.37 11.68 -3.21
CA ALA A 51 6.92 11.74 -3.39
C ALA A 51 6.19 11.55 -2.06
N LEU A 52 6.59 10.54 -1.26
CA LEU A 52 6.01 10.30 0.06
C LEU A 52 6.23 11.49 1.01
N ILE A 53 7.44 12.03 1.09
CA ILE A 53 7.72 13.18 1.97
C ILE A 53 6.88 14.39 1.55
N ARG A 54 6.85 14.69 0.25
CA ARG A 54 6.06 15.80 -0.28
C ARG A 54 4.57 15.61 0.01
N SER A 55 4.02 14.44 -0.26
CA SER A 55 2.59 14.18 -0.02
C SER A 55 2.23 14.28 1.46
N LEU A 56 3.11 13.88 2.37
CA LEU A 56 2.90 14.04 3.81
C LEU A 56 2.98 15.51 4.25
N GLN A 57 3.92 16.28 3.70
CA GLN A 57 4.07 17.71 3.98
C GLN A 57 2.88 18.51 3.46
N GLU A 58 2.43 18.23 2.24
CA GLU A 58 1.27 18.88 1.63
C GLU A 58 -0.03 18.53 2.35
N TYR A 59 -0.15 17.28 2.82
CA TYR A 59 -1.33 16.85 3.55
C TYR A 59 -1.42 17.46 4.96
N ASN A 60 -0.29 17.67 5.63
CA ASN A 60 -0.19 18.29 6.96
C ASN A 60 -1.11 17.62 8.01
N ASP A 61 -0.88 16.33 8.25
CA ASP A 61 -1.69 15.53 9.18
C ASP A 61 -1.60 16.06 10.63
N GLU A 62 -2.68 16.67 11.10
CA GLU A 62 -2.79 17.27 12.43
C GLU A 62 -2.54 16.26 13.56
N TRP A 63 -2.96 15.01 13.36
CA TRP A 63 -2.74 13.99 14.38
C TRP A 63 -1.26 13.66 14.50
N LEU A 64 -0.56 13.48 13.38
CA LEU A 64 0.88 13.23 13.41
C LEU A 64 1.63 14.41 14.03
N LEU A 65 1.25 15.64 13.71
CA LEU A 65 1.82 16.83 14.34
C LEU A 65 1.61 16.85 15.86
N SER A 66 0.39 16.58 16.31
CA SER A 66 0.02 16.62 17.73
C SER A 66 0.62 15.46 18.54
N ASN A 67 0.87 14.31 17.91
CA ASN A 67 1.29 13.10 18.61
C ASN A 67 2.76 12.72 18.39
N SER A 68 3.44 13.24 17.37
CA SER A 68 4.84 12.91 17.04
C SER A 68 5.84 13.16 18.18
N GLY A 69 5.56 14.08 19.10
CA GLY A 69 6.39 14.36 20.28
C GLY A 69 6.05 13.54 21.52
N THR A 70 5.03 12.68 21.47
CA THR A 70 4.64 11.86 22.62
C THR A 70 5.53 10.63 22.74
N GLY A 71 5.92 10.25 23.96
CA GLY A 71 6.80 9.10 24.18
C GLY A 71 6.25 7.79 23.60
N ASN A 72 4.92 7.62 23.61
CA ASN A 72 4.28 6.45 23.01
C ASN A 72 4.43 6.42 21.49
N THR A 73 4.20 7.55 20.81
CA THR A 73 4.32 7.62 19.34
C THR A 73 5.79 7.54 18.92
N CYS A 74 6.71 8.17 19.65
CA CYS A 74 8.15 8.02 19.43
C CYS A 74 8.60 6.56 19.56
N ARG A 75 8.06 5.84 20.55
CA ARG A 75 8.35 4.42 20.72
C ARG A 75 7.77 3.59 19.58
N SER A 76 6.51 3.82 19.19
CA SER A 76 5.93 3.11 18.05
C SER A 76 6.66 3.42 16.74
N SER A 77 7.10 4.66 16.53
CA SER A 77 7.83 5.06 15.31
C SER A 77 9.24 4.47 15.25
N SER A 78 9.90 4.24 16.39
CA SER A 78 11.19 3.53 16.41
C SER A 78 11.08 2.04 16.02
N GLU A 79 9.88 1.48 16.01
CA GLU A 79 9.61 0.11 15.55
C GLU A 79 9.22 0.03 14.06
N VAL A 80 9.21 1.18 13.36
CA VAL A 80 8.88 1.24 11.93
C VAL A 80 10.14 1.50 11.12
N ASP A 81 10.57 0.49 10.36
CA ASP A 81 11.69 0.61 9.44
C ASP A 81 11.18 0.94 8.03
N ILE A 82 11.67 2.04 7.46
CA ILE A 82 11.24 2.52 6.13
C ILE A 82 12.38 2.40 5.13
N PHE A 83 12.13 1.71 4.01
CA PHE A 83 13.08 1.58 2.92
C PHE A 83 12.52 2.15 1.62
N TYR A 84 13.43 2.60 0.75
CA TYR A 84 13.09 3.28 -0.50
C TYR A 84 13.82 2.65 -1.69
N PRO A 85 13.45 1.43 -2.12
CA PRO A 85 14.06 0.83 -3.30
C PRO A 85 13.79 1.70 -4.54
N PRO A 86 14.81 2.10 -5.31
CA PRO A 86 14.61 3.03 -6.43
C PRO A 86 14.07 2.37 -7.70
N THR A 87 14.20 1.04 -7.85
CA THR A 87 13.70 0.30 -9.02
C THR A 87 13.10 -1.05 -8.60
N PRO A 88 12.29 -1.70 -9.46
CA PRO A 88 11.77 -3.05 -9.20
C PRO A 88 12.83 -4.07 -8.79
N ASN A 89 13.98 -4.06 -9.46
CA ASN A 89 15.05 -5.01 -9.17
C ASN A 89 15.67 -4.78 -7.79
N HIS A 90 15.82 -3.52 -7.36
CA HIS A 90 16.27 -3.21 -6.01
C HIS A 90 15.27 -3.69 -4.97
N LEU A 91 13.97 -3.57 -5.24
CA LEU A 91 12.94 -4.11 -4.36
C LEU A 91 13.03 -5.64 -4.26
N VAL A 92 13.21 -6.36 -5.37
CA VAL A 92 13.39 -7.83 -5.36
C VAL A 92 14.61 -8.24 -4.54
N VAL A 93 15.76 -7.59 -4.78
CA VAL A 93 16.99 -7.86 -4.03
C VAL A 93 16.77 -7.61 -2.54
N LEU A 94 16.18 -6.48 -2.17
CA LEU A 94 15.88 -6.15 -0.78
C LEU A 94 14.95 -7.18 -0.13
N LEU A 95 13.84 -7.53 -0.79
CA LEU A 95 12.90 -8.55 -0.30
C LEU A 95 13.58 -9.92 -0.11
N SER A 96 14.52 -10.28 -1.00
CA SER A 96 15.26 -11.54 -0.89
C SER A 96 16.37 -11.52 0.16
N ALA A 97 16.89 -10.33 0.49
CA ALA A 97 17.96 -10.12 1.44
C ALA A 97 17.48 -10.05 2.89
N PHE A 98 16.19 -9.76 3.12
CA PHE A 98 15.64 -9.76 4.46
C PHE A 98 15.77 -11.13 5.11
N ARG A 99 16.49 -11.14 6.23
CA ARG A 99 16.68 -12.28 7.12
C ARG A 99 16.56 -11.76 8.55
N THR A 100 16.07 -12.61 9.43
CA THR A 100 16.06 -12.39 10.87
C THR A 100 17.36 -12.92 11.45
N HIS A 101 17.85 -12.25 12.48
CA HIS A 101 19.06 -12.70 13.17
C HIS A 101 18.77 -13.98 13.97
N GLU A 102 19.13 -15.13 13.43
CA GLU A 102 19.24 -16.35 14.23
C GLU A 102 20.55 -16.32 15.03
N ALA A 103 20.46 -16.46 16.36
CA ALA A 103 21.61 -16.41 17.26
C ALA A 103 22.68 -17.49 16.99
N SER A 104 22.41 -18.46 16.12
CA SER A 104 23.26 -19.61 15.82
C SER A 104 24.08 -19.51 14.54
N ASP A 105 23.87 -18.52 13.67
CA ASP A 105 24.48 -18.52 12.33
C ASP A 105 25.80 -17.73 12.29
N PRO A 106 26.96 -18.34 11.95
CA PRO A 106 28.27 -17.68 11.93
C PRO A 106 28.52 -16.79 10.70
N VAL A 107 27.50 -16.53 9.87
CA VAL A 107 27.65 -15.77 8.61
C VAL A 107 27.80 -14.27 8.91
N PRO A 108 28.72 -13.55 8.25
CA PRO A 108 28.84 -12.10 8.40
C PRO A 108 27.52 -11.42 8.03
N LEU A 109 26.94 -10.71 9.00
CA LEU A 109 25.64 -10.07 8.87
C LEU A 109 25.78 -8.71 8.17
N ASP A 110 24.99 -8.48 7.12
CA ASP A 110 24.76 -7.13 6.63
C ASP A 110 23.79 -6.45 7.60
N SER A 111 24.28 -5.46 8.35
CA SER A 111 23.49 -4.72 9.33
C SER A 111 22.31 -3.96 8.74
N LYS A 112 22.25 -3.79 7.41
CA LYS A 112 21.13 -3.12 6.73
C LYS A 112 20.02 -4.05 6.28
N ALA A 113 20.33 -5.32 6.04
CA ALA A 113 19.37 -6.32 5.56
C ALA A 113 18.94 -7.30 6.66
N THR A 114 19.73 -7.39 7.73
CA THR A 114 19.41 -8.20 8.90
C THR A 114 18.41 -7.46 9.78
N LEU A 115 17.25 -8.04 9.96
CA LEU A 115 16.24 -7.58 10.89
C LEU A 115 16.58 -8.10 12.29
N ASP A 116 16.54 -7.21 13.28
CA ASP A 116 16.73 -7.54 14.70
C ASP A 116 15.61 -8.40 15.27
N SER A 117 14.41 -8.31 14.69
CA SER A 117 13.24 -9.11 15.04
C SER A 117 12.34 -9.33 13.83
N VAL A 118 11.52 -10.38 13.89
CA VAL A 118 10.53 -10.67 12.85
C VAL A 118 9.47 -9.55 12.83
N PRO A 119 9.27 -8.87 11.70
CA PRO A 119 8.25 -7.84 11.59
C PRO A 119 6.86 -8.48 11.58
N SER A 120 5.92 -7.84 12.28
CA SER A 120 4.51 -8.26 12.32
C SER A 120 3.69 -7.75 11.12
N LEU A 121 4.25 -6.80 10.37
CA LEU A 121 3.58 -6.12 9.26
C LEU A 121 4.60 -5.72 8.19
N LEU A 122 4.30 -6.03 6.93
CA LEU A 122 4.97 -5.49 5.75
C LEU A 122 3.98 -4.68 4.93
N VAL A 123 4.35 -3.44 4.63
CA VAL A 123 3.60 -2.50 3.81
C VAL A 123 4.39 -2.18 2.56
N LEU A 124 3.83 -2.47 1.38
CA LEU A 124 4.31 -1.90 0.11
C LEU A 124 3.50 -0.65 -0.20
N HIS A 125 4.16 0.42 -0.60
CA HIS A 125 3.54 1.70 -0.90
C HIS A 125 3.91 2.16 -2.32
N GLU A 126 2.89 2.46 -3.12
CA GLU A 126 2.95 2.97 -4.48
C GLU A 126 3.77 2.09 -5.43
N LEU A 127 3.44 0.78 -5.47
CA LEU A 127 4.15 -0.19 -6.31
C LEU A 127 4.00 0.13 -7.81
N SER A 128 2.83 0.61 -8.24
CA SER A 128 2.57 1.08 -9.61
C SER A 128 3.53 2.18 -10.08
N ALA A 129 4.09 2.99 -9.18
CA ALA A 129 5.00 4.07 -9.55
C ALA A 129 6.26 3.59 -10.29
N TYR A 130 6.68 2.34 -10.11
CA TYR A 130 7.77 1.77 -10.90
C TYR A 130 7.42 1.56 -12.38
N PHE A 131 6.14 1.53 -12.72
CA PHE A 131 5.61 1.10 -14.01
C PHE A 131 4.94 2.23 -14.80
N LEU A 132 4.65 3.36 -14.16
CA LEU A 132 3.95 4.51 -14.74
C LEU A 132 4.79 5.44 -15.64
N PRO A 133 6.11 5.62 -15.46
CA PRO A 133 6.92 6.19 -16.53
C PRO A 133 7.12 5.11 -17.60
N MET A 134 6.24 5.11 -18.61
CA MET A 134 6.39 4.31 -19.83
C MET A 134 7.64 4.79 -20.58
N ASN A 135 8.82 4.43 -20.09
CA ASN A 135 10.01 4.45 -20.91
C ASN A 135 9.78 3.39 -21.99
N GLU A 136 9.62 3.85 -23.24
CA GLU A 136 9.37 3.01 -24.42
C GLU A 136 10.38 1.86 -24.57
N ASN A 137 11.54 1.99 -23.93
CA ASN A 137 12.66 1.05 -24.00
C ASN A 137 12.51 -0.23 -23.17
N ASN A 138 11.52 -0.34 -22.26
CA ASN A 138 11.33 -1.57 -21.50
C ASN A 138 9.85 -1.83 -21.16
N PRO A 139 9.12 -2.62 -21.97
CA PRO A 139 7.71 -2.86 -21.76
C PRO A 139 7.54 -3.75 -20.53
N HIS A 140 7.24 -3.14 -19.38
CA HIS A 140 6.81 -3.86 -18.21
C HIS A 140 5.49 -4.59 -18.49
N THR A 141 5.34 -5.78 -17.93
CA THR A 141 4.15 -6.64 -18.13
C THR A 141 3.37 -6.80 -16.83
N ILE A 142 2.12 -7.26 -16.91
CA ILE A 142 1.35 -7.63 -15.71
C ILE A 142 2.15 -8.62 -14.83
N ALA A 143 2.84 -9.58 -15.47
CA ALA A 143 3.67 -10.55 -14.76
C ALA A 143 4.79 -9.89 -13.94
N SER A 144 5.37 -8.79 -14.43
CA SER A 144 6.42 -8.04 -13.72
C SER A 144 5.89 -7.43 -12.42
N TYR A 145 4.69 -6.84 -12.45
CA TYR A 145 4.03 -6.30 -11.25
C TYR A 145 3.69 -7.42 -10.26
N LEU A 146 3.03 -8.48 -10.74
CA LEU A 146 2.62 -9.60 -9.90
C LEU A 146 3.80 -10.37 -9.30
N GLN A 147 4.95 -10.37 -9.98
CA GLN A 147 6.18 -10.96 -9.44
C GLN A 147 6.65 -10.20 -8.19
N LEU A 148 6.60 -8.86 -8.17
CA LEU A 148 6.94 -8.07 -6.98
C LEU A 148 5.98 -8.36 -5.81
N VAL A 149 4.67 -8.43 -6.10
CA VAL A 149 3.65 -8.80 -5.11
C VAL A 149 3.91 -10.20 -4.56
N SER A 150 4.25 -11.15 -5.45
CA SER A 150 4.54 -12.54 -5.09
C SER A 150 5.78 -12.65 -4.20
N TYR A 151 6.86 -11.91 -4.50
CA TYR A 151 8.05 -11.88 -3.63
C TYR A 151 7.74 -11.34 -2.23
N ALA A 152 6.92 -10.30 -2.12
CA ALA A 152 6.55 -9.74 -0.82
C ALA A 152 5.66 -10.68 -0.01
N LEU A 153 4.70 -11.35 -0.66
CA LEU A 153 3.88 -12.41 -0.03
C LEU A 153 4.72 -13.61 0.40
N ALA A 154 5.70 -14.00 -0.43
CA ALA A 154 6.62 -15.08 -0.11
C ALA A 154 7.49 -14.72 1.09
N LEU A 155 8.00 -13.49 1.18
CA LEU A 155 8.73 -13.00 2.34
C LEU A 155 7.87 -13.01 3.61
N ALA A 156 6.63 -12.51 3.53
CA ALA A 156 5.71 -12.53 4.67
C ALA A 156 5.42 -13.96 5.14
N SER A 157 5.28 -14.90 4.20
CA SER A 157 5.09 -16.33 4.51
C SER A 157 6.36 -16.98 5.06
N PHE A 158 7.54 -16.56 4.61
CA PHE A 158 8.83 -17.07 5.06
C PHE A 158 9.15 -16.65 6.50
N LEU A 159 8.85 -15.41 6.86
CA LEU A 159 9.12 -14.88 8.20
C LEU A 159 8.03 -15.24 9.23
N SER A 160 6.80 -15.54 8.79
CA SER A 160 5.68 -15.82 9.70
C SER A 160 5.86 -17.01 10.68
N PRO A 161 6.56 -18.11 10.37
CA PRO A 161 6.72 -19.23 11.31
C PRO A 161 7.59 -18.89 12.53
N GLU A 162 8.44 -17.88 12.42
CA GLU A 162 9.38 -17.49 13.47
C GLU A 162 8.73 -16.58 14.54
N SER A 163 7.56 -16.02 14.25
CA SER A 163 6.85 -15.09 15.13
C SER A 163 5.63 -15.72 15.79
N GLN A 164 5.32 -15.28 17.01
CA GLN A 164 4.08 -15.67 17.71
C GLN A 164 2.82 -15.13 17.01
N THR A 165 2.95 -14.03 16.28
CA THR A 165 1.88 -13.43 15.49
C THR A 165 2.22 -13.54 14.01
N PRO A 166 1.31 -14.06 13.16
CA PRO A 166 1.62 -14.20 11.74
C PRO A 166 1.88 -12.83 11.13
N MET A 167 2.92 -12.75 10.31
CA MET A 167 3.26 -11.53 9.59
C MET A 167 2.14 -11.18 8.62
N ARG A 168 1.65 -9.94 8.71
CA ARG A 168 0.59 -9.42 7.83
C ARG A 168 1.20 -8.67 6.67
N PHE A 169 0.53 -8.73 5.53
CA PHE A 169 0.94 -8.04 4.32
C PHE A 169 -0.12 -7.03 3.89
N ALA A 170 0.33 -5.84 3.53
CA ALA A 170 -0.52 -4.81 2.97
C ALA A 170 0.13 -4.09 1.79
N LEU A 171 -0.66 -3.81 0.76
CA LEU A 171 -0.25 -3.05 -0.41
C LEU A 171 -1.12 -1.80 -0.53
N PHE A 172 -0.51 -0.63 -0.45
CA PHE A 172 -1.14 0.65 -0.75
C PHE A 172 -0.70 1.08 -2.15
N ASP A 173 -1.64 1.29 -3.06
CA ASP A 173 -1.36 1.67 -4.44
C ASP A 173 -2.47 2.56 -5.01
N SER A 174 -2.24 3.88 -5.05
CA SER A 174 -3.28 4.84 -5.44
C SER A 174 -3.61 4.81 -6.93
N GLN A 175 -2.67 4.34 -7.76
CA GLN A 175 -2.79 4.35 -9.22
C GLN A 175 -3.04 2.96 -9.82
N LEU A 176 -3.33 1.96 -8.98
CA LEU A 176 -3.52 0.59 -9.43
C LEU A 176 -4.65 0.43 -10.45
N ASP A 177 -5.75 1.17 -10.29
CA ASP A 177 -6.88 1.14 -11.23
C ASP A 177 -6.53 1.78 -12.59
N GLN A 178 -5.58 2.70 -12.61
CA GLN A 178 -5.10 3.39 -13.81
C GLN A 178 -3.99 2.60 -14.51
N LEU A 179 -3.31 1.71 -13.79
CA LEU A 179 -2.21 0.91 -14.31
C LEU A 179 -2.73 -0.15 -15.29
N LYS A 180 -2.40 0.05 -16.57
CA LYS A 180 -2.63 -0.94 -17.63
C LYS A 180 -1.31 -1.42 -18.19
N LEU A 181 -1.09 -2.72 -18.16
CA LEU A 181 0.15 -3.33 -18.67
C LEU A 181 -0.18 -4.40 -19.71
N PRO A 182 0.72 -4.64 -20.68
CA PRO A 182 0.56 -5.70 -21.65
C PRO A 182 0.51 -7.07 -20.98
N VAL A 183 -0.41 -7.91 -21.46
CA VAL A 183 -0.46 -9.34 -21.13
C VAL A 183 0.36 -10.12 -22.14
N LEU A 184 1.34 -10.87 -21.67
CA LEU A 184 2.06 -11.82 -22.51
C LEU A 184 1.08 -12.89 -22.95
N ARG A 185 0.78 -12.93 -24.25
CA ARG A 185 -0.01 -14.02 -24.82
C ARG A 185 0.81 -15.29 -24.73
N THR A 186 0.15 -16.39 -24.36
CA THR A 186 0.73 -17.72 -24.53
C THR A 186 1.06 -17.88 -26.01
N PRO A 187 2.27 -18.37 -26.38
CA PRO A 187 2.61 -18.60 -27.77
C PRO A 187 1.54 -19.50 -28.40
N THR A 188 0.74 -18.96 -29.30
CA THR A 188 -0.13 -19.76 -30.14
C THR A 188 0.80 -20.53 -31.07
N VAL A 189 0.79 -21.87 -30.95
CA VAL A 189 1.54 -22.71 -31.88
C VAL A 189 0.97 -22.41 -33.26
N PRO A 190 1.77 -21.88 -34.22
CA PRO A 190 1.25 -21.56 -35.53
C PRO A 190 0.81 -22.87 -36.18
N VAL A 191 -0.50 -23.06 -36.29
CA VAL A 191 -1.05 -24.06 -37.18
C VAL A 191 -0.69 -23.58 -38.57
N PHE A 192 0.08 -24.39 -39.30
CA PHE A 192 0.62 -24.12 -40.64
C PHE A 192 -0.52 -23.83 -41.63
N ASP A 193 -1.03 -22.60 -41.66
CA ASP A 193 -1.78 -22.05 -42.78
C ASP A 193 -1.38 -20.58 -42.90
N GLY A 194 -0.80 -20.25 -44.04
CA GLY A 194 -0.11 -18.99 -44.27
C GLY A 194 -1.02 -17.77 -44.26
N GLU A 195 -0.38 -16.63 -43.98
CA GLU A 195 -0.89 -15.26 -44.10
C GLU A 195 -1.70 -14.70 -42.93
N GLU A 196 -1.05 -14.46 -41.78
CA GLU A 196 -1.50 -13.44 -40.83
C GLU A 196 -0.39 -12.41 -40.55
N SER A 197 -0.35 -11.34 -41.35
CA SER A 197 0.29 -10.06 -40.98
C SER A 197 -0.68 -9.22 -40.14
N GLY A 198 -1.16 -9.79 -39.04
CA GLY A 198 -1.88 -9.04 -38.02
C GLY A 198 -0.88 -8.29 -37.14
N ASP A 199 -1.03 -6.97 -37.04
CA ASP A 199 -0.25 -6.13 -36.14
C ASP A 199 -0.57 -6.53 -34.68
N GLU A 200 0.17 -7.52 -34.14
CA GLU A 200 -0.04 -8.09 -32.81
C GLU A 200 0.51 -7.16 -31.71
N THR A 201 -0.03 -5.94 -31.65
CA THR A 201 0.23 -5.07 -30.52
C THR A 201 -0.38 -5.69 -29.25
N PRO A 202 0.41 -5.90 -28.18
CA PRO A 202 -0.08 -6.54 -26.97
C PRO A 202 -1.16 -5.66 -26.32
N ARG A 203 -2.33 -6.25 -26.06
CA ARG A 203 -3.47 -5.54 -25.47
C ARG A 203 -3.13 -5.17 -24.01
N PRO A 204 -3.21 -3.88 -23.63
CA PRO A 204 -3.03 -3.47 -22.24
C PRO A 204 -4.26 -3.87 -21.43
N GLU A 205 -4.06 -4.56 -20.32
CA GLU A 205 -5.12 -4.95 -19.37
C GLU A 205 -4.91 -4.31 -18.01
N SER A 206 -5.99 -4.11 -17.25
CA SER A 206 -5.94 -3.52 -15.92
C SER A 206 -5.26 -4.48 -14.95
N VAL A 207 -4.24 -3.97 -14.24
CA VAL A 207 -3.49 -4.75 -13.24
C VAL A 207 -4.32 -5.00 -11.99
N ALA A 208 -5.18 -4.06 -11.60
CA ALA A 208 -6.01 -4.13 -10.39
C ALA A 208 -6.78 -5.45 -10.31
N PHE A 209 -7.51 -5.81 -11.37
CA PHE A 209 -8.34 -7.02 -11.41
C PHE A 209 -7.54 -8.31 -11.18
N VAL A 210 -6.31 -8.37 -11.68
CA VAL A 210 -5.45 -9.55 -11.50
C VAL A 210 -4.78 -9.53 -10.13
N ALA A 211 -4.31 -8.37 -9.68
CA ALA A 211 -3.67 -8.18 -8.38
C ALA A 211 -4.62 -8.52 -7.23
N HIS A 212 -5.89 -8.12 -7.30
CA HIS A 212 -6.92 -8.44 -6.30
C HIS A 212 -7.00 -9.93 -5.98
N LYS A 213 -6.63 -10.81 -6.92
CA LYS A 213 -6.68 -12.26 -6.71
C LYS A 213 -5.68 -12.79 -5.68
N TYR A 214 -4.69 -11.99 -5.31
CA TYR A 214 -3.64 -12.34 -4.35
C TYR A 214 -3.95 -11.86 -2.93
N PHE A 215 -5.05 -11.12 -2.73
CA PHE A 215 -5.36 -10.46 -1.47
C PHE A 215 -6.69 -10.96 -0.89
N GLU A 216 -6.69 -11.26 0.40
CA GLU A 216 -7.91 -11.66 1.12
C GLU A 216 -8.92 -10.51 1.16
N TRP A 217 -8.42 -9.28 1.34
CA TRP A 217 -9.21 -8.08 1.45
C TRP A 217 -8.79 -7.04 0.43
N VAL A 218 -9.78 -6.41 -0.20
CA VAL A 218 -9.61 -5.30 -1.16
C VAL A 218 -10.32 -4.08 -0.60
N GLY A 219 -9.55 -3.06 -0.27
CA GLY A 219 -10.01 -1.77 0.19
C GLY A 219 -9.95 -0.74 -0.93
N THR A 220 -11.04 -0.04 -1.19
CA THR A 220 -11.11 1.02 -2.20
C THR A 220 -11.49 2.34 -1.54
N PHE A 221 -10.64 3.34 -1.70
CA PHE A 221 -10.89 4.73 -1.32
C PHE A 221 -11.47 5.50 -2.50
N ASP A 222 -12.68 5.99 -2.31
CA ASP A 222 -13.34 6.89 -3.24
C ASP A 222 -13.50 8.28 -2.61
N ARG A 223 -13.10 9.30 -3.34
CA ARG A 223 -13.21 10.71 -2.95
C ARG A 223 -14.09 11.40 -3.97
N SER A 224 -15.31 11.69 -3.58
CA SER A 224 -16.25 12.42 -4.43
C SER A 224 -16.21 13.91 -4.06
N ASP A 225 -15.81 14.75 -5.02
CA ASP A 225 -15.95 16.20 -4.90
C ASP A 225 -17.43 16.55 -5.11
N THR A 226 -18.16 16.71 -4.01
CA THR A 226 -19.54 17.18 -4.09
C THR A 226 -19.55 18.64 -4.55
N ASN A 227 -20.12 18.90 -5.73
CA ASN A 227 -20.27 20.25 -6.29
C ASN A 227 -20.77 21.22 -5.22
N SER A 228 -20.05 22.33 -5.09
CA SER A 228 -20.18 23.38 -4.08
C SER A 228 -21.64 23.63 -3.68
N SER A 229 -21.95 23.40 -2.40
CA SER A 229 -23.16 23.96 -1.80
C SER A 229 -23.10 25.49 -1.92
N SER A 230 -24.26 26.14 -2.03
CA SER A 230 -24.38 27.60 -2.13
C SER A 230 -23.74 28.38 -0.97
N ASP A 231 -23.29 27.69 0.09
CA ASP A 231 -22.67 28.27 1.28
C ASP A 231 -21.13 28.38 1.18
N GLY A 232 -20.55 28.06 0.01
CA GLY A 232 -19.13 28.25 -0.27
C GLY A 232 -18.18 27.41 0.62
N SER A 233 -18.70 26.40 1.32
CA SER A 233 -17.91 25.39 2.01
C SER A 233 -17.82 24.14 1.14
N GLU A 234 -16.62 23.86 0.62
CA GLU A 234 -16.34 22.62 -0.10
C GLU A 234 -16.25 21.48 0.90
N VAL A 235 -17.34 20.75 1.16
CA VAL A 235 -17.27 19.53 1.98
C VAL A 235 -16.89 18.37 1.09
N ARG A 236 -15.73 17.75 1.35
CA ARG A 236 -15.27 16.57 0.63
C ARG A 236 -15.83 15.33 1.29
N ARG A 237 -16.58 14.53 0.55
CA ARG A 237 -17.11 13.25 1.05
C ARG A 237 -16.16 12.14 0.64
N CYS A 238 -15.71 11.40 1.63
CA CYS A 238 -14.81 10.28 1.45
C CYS A 238 -15.54 8.99 1.81
N THR A 239 -15.34 7.95 1.02
CA THR A 239 -15.87 6.61 1.26
C THR A 239 -14.73 5.61 1.19
N PHE A 240 -14.63 4.76 2.20
CA PHE A 240 -13.75 3.59 2.18
C PHE A 240 -14.61 2.34 2.19
N THR A 241 -14.46 1.52 1.15
CA THR A 241 -15.18 0.24 1.04
C THR A 241 -14.19 -0.89 1.12
N LEU A 242 -14.44 -1.85 1.99
CA LEU A 242 -13.61 -3.02 2.20
C LEU A 242 -14.38 -4.28 1.85
N HIS A 243 -13.93 -4.94 0.79
CA HIS A 243 -14.52 -6.15 0.23
C HIS A 243 -13.66 -7.37 0.57
N LYS A 244 -14.28 -8.45 1.03
CA LYS A 244 -13.59 -9.73 1.25
C LYS A 244 -13.67 -10.59 -0.01
N GLN A 245 -12.52 -11.04 -0.50
CA GLN A 245 -12.46 -11.87 -1.69
C GLN A 245 -13.26 -13.19 -1.49
N GLY A 246 -14.12 -13.50 -2.46
CA GLY A 246 -14.97 -14.69 -2.44
C GLY A 246 -16.24 -14.57 -1.60
N SER A 247 -16.50 -13.39 -1.02
CA SER A 247 -17.74 -13.09 -0.31
C SER A 247 -18.73 -12.33 -1.20
N ASP A 248 -20.02 -12.40 -0.86
CA ASP A 248 -21.07 -11.60 -1.54
C ASP A 248 -20.92 -10.11 -1.18
N SER A 249 -21.28 -9.21 -2.09
CA SER A 249 -21.15 -7.75 -1.91
C SER A 249 -21.95 -7.20 -0.72
N LYS A 250 -22.93 -7.96 -0.23
CA LYS A 250 -23.68 -7.63 1.00
C LYS A 250 -22.82 -7.66 2.27
N SER A 251 -21.63 -8.28 2.21
CA SER A 251 -20.70 -8.35 3.33
C SER A 251 -19.66 -7.23 3.33
N ASP A 252 -19.76 -6.30 2.38
CA ASP A 252 -18.81 -5.19 2.26
C ASP A 252 -18.93 -4.27 3.47
N ILE A 253 -17.78 -3.94 4.05
CA ILE A 253 -17.71 -2.99 5.15
C ILE A 253 -17.47 -1.62 4.55
N MET A 254 -18.38 -0.70 4.78
CA MET A 254 -18.33 0.64 4.22
C MET A 254 -18.24 1.69 5.32
N TRP A 255 -17.29 2.61 5.16
CA TRP A 255 -17.12 3.76 6.02
C TRP A 255 -17.24 5.04 5.20
N ARG A 256 -17.92 6.02 5.78
CA ARG A 256 -18.14 7.32 5.15
C ARG A 256 -17.79 8.40 6.15
N TRP A 257 -17.06 9.41 5.69
CA TRP A 257 -16.77 10.59 6.47
C TRP A 257 -16.75 11.82 5.57
N SER A 258 -16.78 12.97 6.20
CA SER A 258 -16.63 14.25 5.52
C SER A 258 -15.42 14.98 6.05
N GLU A 259 -14.59 15.45 5.13
CA GLU A 259 -13.47 16.34 5.41
C GLU A 259 -13.92 17.77 5.12
N VAL A 260 -13.81 18.63 6.12
CA VAL A 260 -13.99 20.07 5.93
C VAL A 260 -12.59 20.65 5.71
N PRO A 261 -12.25 21.08 4.48
CA PRO A 261 -10.99 21.74 4.22
C PRO A 261 -10.94 23.00 5.06
N GLU A 262 -9.88 23.13 5.84
CA GLU A 262 -9.75 24.28 6.70
C GLU A 262 -9.61 25.54 5.83
N ARG A 263 -10.41 26.57 6.12
CA ARG A 263 -10.28 27.86 5.44
C ARG A 263 -8.89 28.40 5.79
N ALA A 264 -8.11 28.77 4.78
CA ALA A 264 -6.71 29.21 4.85
C ALA A 264 -6.41 30.46 5.74
N HIS A 265 -7.35 30.89 6.59
CA HIS A 265 -7.23 32.05 7.47
C HIS A 265 -7.00 31.69 8.95
N SER A 266 -7.06 30.41 9.32
CA SER A 266 -6.64 29.91 10.63
C SER A 266 -5.16 29.53 10.55
N ARG A 267 -4.29 30.25 11.29
CA ARG A 267 -2.83 30.08 11.19
C ARG A 267 -2.28 28.76 11.80
N CYS A 268 -3.11 27.87 12.35
CA CYS A 268 -2.62 26.72 13.13
C CYS A 268 -3.46 25.42 13.12
N GLY A 269 -4.49 25.24 12.27
CA GLY A 269 -5.20 23.95 12.22
C GLY A 269 -4.76 23.08 11.03
N GLY A 270 -5.17 21.82 11.02
CA GLY A 270 -5.27 21.00 9.81
C GLY A 270 -6.74 20.78 9.44
N PRO A 271 -7.04 20.06 8.35
CA PRO A 271 -8.42 19.68 8.02
C PRO A 271 -9.02 18.84 9.15
N ALA A 272 -10.13 19.33 9.73
CA ALA A 272 -10.87 18.60 10.74
C ALA A 272 -11.65 17.44 10.08
N ILE A 273 -11.39 16.22 10.56
CA ILE A 273 -12.10 15.02 10.10
C ILE A 273 -13.29 14.78 11.04
N ALA A 274 -14.50 14.84 10.48
CA ALA A 274 -15.72 14.51 11.20
C ALA A 274 -16.27 13.18 10.68
N PHE A 275 -16.33 12.19 11.57
CA PHE A 275 -16.95 10.90 11.29
C PHE A 275 -18.44 10.95 11.61
N SER A 276 -19.27 10.52 10.67
CA SER A 276 -20.69 10.25 10.89
C SER A 276 -20.92 8.75 10.66
N TRP A 277 -21.45 8.09 11.69
CA TRP A 277 -21.76 6.66 11.66
C TRP A 277 -23.25 6.43 11.45
#